data_AF-A0A937JRH0-F1
#
_entry.id   AF-A0A937JRH0-F1
#
_cell.length_a   1.000
_cell.length_b   1.000
_cell.length_c   1.000
_cell.angle_alpha   90.00
_cell.angle_beta   90.00
_cell.angle_gamma   90.00
#
_symmetry.space_group_name_H-M   'P 1'
#
loop_
_entity.id
_entity.type
_entity.pdbx_description
1 polymer ?
#
loop_
_entity_poly.entity_id
_entity_poly.type
_entity_poly.pdbx_seq_one_letter_code
_entity_poly.pdbx_strand_id
1 'polypeptide(L)'
;YPAERMAFMVADAAPVVVLTSDGVDVGDVGGADVVVLDEPAVIRQVAKQPATDVADGERGVPLRVEHPAYVIYTSGSTGRPKGVVVTHHGIAHLTASEIDRFDVDATSRVLQFSSPSFDASVLEVCMSLLAGSALVVPTTDVLAGEELGSLLAEARITHALISPMALASVPPVELPDFRSLVVGGEATGADL
;
A
#
# COMPACT_ATOMS: atom_id res chain seq x y z
N TYR A 1 -12.03 6.46 -6.81
CA TYR A 1 -12.39 7.84 -6.37
C TYR A 1 -13.34 8.48 -7.37
N PRO A 2 -14.10 9.54 -7.01
CA PRO A 2 -14.83 10.35 -8.00
C PRO A 2 -13.87 10.96 -9.05
N ALA A 3 -14.32 11.09 -10.30
CA ALA A 3 -13.49 11.55 -11.43
C ALA A 3 -12.84 12.93 -11.18
N GLU A 4 -13.60 13.89 -10.62
CA GLU A 4 -13.07 15.23 -10.31
C GLU A 4 -11.90 15.19 -9.32
N ARG A 5 -11.93 14.26 -8.35
CA ARG A 5 -10.85 14.08 -7.38
C ARG A 5 -9.60 13.50 -8.06
N MET A 6 -9.78 12.54 -8.97
CA MET A 6 -8.67 11.97 -9.73
C MET A 6 -8.02 13.02 -10.63
N ALA A 7 -8.82 13.77 -11.40
CA ALA A 7 -8.33 14.85 -12.26
C ALA A 7 -7.56 15.92 -11.46
N PHE A 8 -8.06 16.31 -10.29
CA PHE A 8 -7.34 17.22 -9.39
C PHE A 8 -5.99 16.65 -8.95
N MET A 9 -5.96 15.39 -8.49
CA MET A 9 -4.74 14.74 -8.01
C MET A 9 -3.70 14.63 -9.13
N VAL A 10 -4.10 14.27 -10.36
CA VAL A 10 -3.19 14.18 -11.49
C VAL A 10 -2.67 15.55 -11.91
N ALA A 11 -3.54 16.57 -11.97
CA ALA A 11 -3.13 17.93 -12.32
C ALA A 11 -2.16 18.54 -11.28
N ASP A 12 -2.37 18.26 -9.98
CA ASP A 12 -1.53 18.78 -8.90
C ASP A 12 -0.20 18.01 -8.79
N ALA A 13 -0.21 16.68 -8.94
CA ALA A 13 1.00 15.85 -8.87
C ALA A 13 1.85 15.91 -10.15
N ALA A 14 1.24 16.20 -11.30
CA ALA A 14 1.86 16.23 -12.62
C ALA A 14 2.78 15.00 -12.89
N PRO A 15 2.24 13.76 -12.80
CA PRO A 15 3.04 12.56 -13.03
C PRO A 15 3.53 12.48 -14.48
N VAL A 16 4.71 11.91 -14.68
CA VAL A 16 5.24 11.65 -16.03
C VAL A 16 4.56 10.44 -16.70
N VAL A 17 4.11 9.48 -15.89
CA VAL A 17 3.49 8.23 -16.32
C VAL A 17 2.39 7.84 -15.34
N VAL A 18 1.28 7.32 -15.83
CA VAL A 18 0.20 6.67 -15.07
C VAL A 18 0.20 5.18 -15.39
N LEU A 19 0.36 4.35 -14.36
CA LEU A 19 0.24 2.90 -14.46
C LEU A 19 -1.20 2.48 -14.13
N THR A 20 -1.79 1.62 -14.95
CA THR A 20 -3.17 1.14 -14.77
C THR A 20 -3.34 -0.30 -15.26
N SER A 21 -4.55 -0.85 -15.16
CA SER A 21 -4.95 -2.14 -15.70
C SER A 21 -6.01 -1.99 -16.79
N ASP A 22 -6.21 -3.03 -17.59
CA ASP A 22 -7.20 -3.05 -18.66
C ASP A 22 -8.60 -2.82 -18.10
N GLY A 23 -9.42 -2.07 -18.85
CA GLY A 23 -10.78 -1.70 -18.44
C GLY A 23 -10.87 -0.65 -17.32
N VAL A 24 -9.76 -0.16 -16.75
CA VAL A 24 -9.78 0.93 -15.76
C VAL A 24 -9.76 2.29 -16.47
N ASP A 25 -10.83 3.07 -16.27
CA ASP A 25 -10.88 4.47 -16.73
C ASP A 25 -10.09 5.38 -15.80
N VAL A 26 -8.95 5.87 -16.29
CA VAL A 26 -8.06 6.80 -15.58
C VAL A 26 -8.46 8.27 -15.74
N GLY A 27 -9.45 8.57 -16.59
CA GLY A 27 -9.89 9.93 -16.89
C GLY A 27 -8.82 10.77 -17.60
N ASP A 28 -8.87 12.10 -17.38
CA ASP A 28 -7.86 13.03 -17.90
C ASP A 28 -6.60 12.98 -17.04
N VAL A 29 -5.50 12.55 -17.66
CA VAL A 29 -4.18 12.43 -17.01
C VAL A 29 -3.23 13.58 -17.32
N GLY A 30 -3.72 14.70 -17.86
CA GLY A 30 -2.94 15.93 -18.00
C GLY A 30 -1.74 15.83 -18.95
N GLY A 31 -1.75 14.86 -19.88
CA GLY A 31 -0.68 14.62 -20.83
C GLY A 31 0.39 13.62 -20.36
N ALA A 32 0.23 12.98 -19.20
CA ALA A 32 1.07 11.87 -18.79
C ALA A 32 0.92 10.67 -19.74
N ASP A 33 2.00 9.90 -19.92
CA ASP A 33 1.92 8.63 -20.65
C ASP A 33 1.11 7.62 -19.82
N VAL A 34 0.23 6.85 -20.45
CA VAL A 34 -0.55 5.79 -19.78
C VAL A 34 0.02 4.43 -20.17
N VAL A 35 0.37 3.63 -19.17
CA VAL A 35 0.83 2.25 -19.36
C VAL A 35 -0.16 1.29 -18.71
N VAL A 36 -0.78 0.46 -19.54
CA VAL A 36 -1.71 -0.60 -19.11
C VAL A 36 -0.88 -1.87 -18.83
N LEU A 37 -0.68 -2.18 -17.56
CA LEU A 37 0.29 -3.18 -17.09
C LEU A 37 0.00 -4.61 -17.58
N ASP A 38 -1.27 -4.94 -17.68
CA ASP A 38 -1.78 -6.24 -18.13
C ASP A 38 -2.06 -6.30 -19.64
N GLU A 39 -1.70 -5.26 -20.40
CA GLU A 39 -1.76 -5.31 -21.85
C GLU A 39 -0.76 -6.35 -22.38
N PRO A 40 -1.16 -7.27 -23.28
CA PRO A 40 -0.27 -8.31 -23.78
C PRO A 40 1.04 -7.81 -24.40
N ALA A 41 1.03 -6.61 -25.00
CA ALA A 41 2.24 -5.99 -25.54
C ALA A 41 3.21 -5.54 -24.43
N VAL A 42 2.70 -4.89 -23.38
CA VAL A 42 3.48 -4.45 -22.21
C VAL A 42 4.07 -5.66 -21.49
N ILE A 43 3.27 -6.70 -21.22
CA ILE A 43 3.75 -7.96 -20.61
C ILE A 43 4.92 -8.54 -21.41
N ARG A 44 4.80 -8.62 -22.75
CA ARG A 44 5.89 -9.13 -23.62
C ARG A 44 7.13 -8.24 -23.63
N GLN A 45 6.99 -6.94 -23.42
CA GLN A 45 8.13 -6.02 -23.32
C GLN A 45 8.84 -6.18 -21.97
N VAL A 46 8.10 -6.26 -20.87
CA VAL A 46 8.65 -6.49 -19.52
C VAL A 46 9.38 -7.84 -19.46
N ALA A 47 8.80 -8.90 -20.03
CA ALA A 47 9.41 -10.23 -20.06
C ALA A 47 10.76 -10.30 -20.82
N LYS A 48 11.10 -9.28 -21.61
CA LYS A 48 12.40 -9.18 -22.31
C LYS A 48 13.45 -8.42 -21.49
N GLN A 49 13.06 -7.76 -20.40
CA GLN A 49 13.98 -7.05 -19.53
C GLN A 49 14.74 -8.02 -18.62
N PRO A 50 15.93 -7.67 -18.13
CA PRO A 50 16.64 -8.44 -17.13
C PRO A 50 15.79 -8.62 -15.85
N ALA A 51 15.88 -9.78 -15.21
CA ALA A 51 15.28 -10.05 -13.90
C ALA A 51 16.17 -9.54 -12.73
N THR A 52 17.06 -8.60 -13.02
CA THR A 52 17.97 -7.96 -12.06
C THR A 52 17.52 -6.52 -11.81
N ASP A 53 17.94 -5.95 -10.69
CA ASP A 53 17.68 -4.55 -10.40
C ASP A 53 18.27 -3.63 -11.47
N VAL A 54 17.59 -2.51 -11.70
CA VAL A 54 18.11 -1.41 -12.54
C VAL A 54 19.41 -0.91 -11.90
N ALA A 55 20.49 -0.89 -12.67
CA ALA A 55 21.79 -0.42 -12.20
C ALA A 55 21.87 1.11 -12.16
N ASP A 56 22.83 1.65 -11.40
CA ASP A 56 23.06 3.10 -11.30
C ASP A 56 23.30 3.76 -12.66
N GLY A 57 24.05 3.09 -13.55
CA GLY A 57 24.35 3.62 -14.89
C GLY A 57 23.18 3.55 -15.88
N GLU A 58 22.12 2.81 -15.56
CA GLU A 58 20.90 2.73 -16.37
C GLU A 58 19.88 3.82 -15.97
N ARG A 59 20.10 4.47 -14.82
CA ARG A 59 19.25 5.56 -14.33
C ARG A 59 19.68 6.89 -14.93
N GLY A 60 18.71 7.77 -15.19
CA GLY A 60 18.97 9.14 -15.63
C GLY A 60 19.56 10.04 -14.53
N VAL A 61 19.38 9.69 -13.26
CA VAL A 61 19.89 10.44 -12.10
C VAL A 61 20.27 9.51 -10.94
N PRO A 62 21.22 9.89 -10.06
CA PRO A 62 21.51 9.15 -8.84
C PRO A 62 20.30 9.13 -7.89
N LEU A 63 20.05 8.00 -7.22
CA LEU A 63 19.04 7.93 -6.16
C LEU A 63 19.59 8.53 -4.86
N ARG A 64 18.76 9.32 -4.17
CA ARG A 64 19.12 9.91 -2.87
C ARG A 64 17.96 9.77 -1.90
N VAL A 65 18.26 9.71 -0.61
CA VAL A 65 17.25 9.54 0.45
C VAL A 65 16.34 10.77 0.59
N GLU A 66 16.77 11.94 0.09
CA GLU A 66 15.98 13.16 0.02
C GLU A 66 14.90 13.12 -1.08
N HIS A 67 14.98 12.17 -2.02
CA HIS A 67 13.98 12.08 -3.09
C HIS A 67 12.62 11.63 -2.52
N PRO A 68 11.50 12.12 -3.09
CA PRO A 68 10.17 11.62 -2.78
C PRO A 68 10.09 10.10 -2.96
N ALA A 69 9.61 9.40 -1.93
CA ALA A 69 9.28 7.98 -1.98
C ALA A 69 7.82 7.79 -2.39
N TYR A 70 6.92 8.61 -1.86
CA TYR A 70 5.50 8.61 -2.22
C TYR A 70 4.83 9.96 -1.99
N VAL A 71 3.66 10.14 -2.63
CA VAL A 71 2.75 11.24 -2.40
C VAL A 71 1.36 10.68 -2.14
N ILE A 72 0.79 10.98 -0.97
CA ILE A 72 -0.56 10.55 -0.59
C ILE A 72 -1.44 11.78 -0.33
N TYR A 73 -2.63 11.79 -0.91
CA TYR A 73 -3.57 12.91 -0.79
C TYR A 73 -4.52 12.73 0.39
N THR A 74 -4.44 13.65 1.35
CA THR A 74 -5.31 13.68 2.53
C THR A 74 -6.44 14.71 2.38
N SER A 75 -7.52 14.57 3.16
CA SER A 75 -8.56 15.60 3.25
C SER A 75 -7.98 16.86 3.90
N GLY A 76 -7.82 17.92 3.11
CA GLY A 76 -7.41 19.21 3.66
C GLY A 76 -8.53 19.83 4.49
N SER A 77 -8.17 20.51 5.57
CA SER A 77 -9.10 21.31 6.41
C SER A 77 -9.86 22.39 5.63
N THR A 78 -9.38 22.75 4.44
CA THR A 78 -9.99 23.72 3.51
C THR A 78 -10.93 23.07 2.48
N GLY A 79 -11.19 21.76 2.58
CA GLY A 79 -12.00 20.99 1.64
C GLY A 79 -11.27 20.59 0.34
N ARG A 80 -10.06 21.10 0.09
CA ARG A 80 -9.21 20.69 -1.03
C ARG A 80 -8.21 19.64 -0.57
N PRO A 81 -8.05 18.51 -1.31
CA PRO A 81 -7.03 17.53 -1.00
C PRO A 81 -5.62 18.14 -1.01
N LYS A 82 -4.73 17.64 -0.15
CA LYS A 82 -3.32 18.06 -0.09
C LYS A 82 -2.42 16.85 -0.29
N GLY A 83 -1.51 16.92 -1.26
CA GLY A 83 -0.48 15.91 -1.48
C GLY A 83 0.59 15.99 -0.39
N VAL A 84 0.66 14.98 0.48
CA VAL A 84 1.72 14.84 1.47
C VAL A 84 2.87 14.11 0.82
N VAL A 85 3.99 14.80 0.61
CA VAL A 85 5.21 14.25 0.05
C VAL A 85 6.06 13.67 1.18
N VAL A 86 6.37 12.38 1.09
CA VAL A 86 7.27 11.71 2.04
C VAL A 86 8.51 11.23 1.29
N THR A 87 9.68 11.46 1.87
CA THR A 87 10.97 11.09 1.27
C THR A 87 11.44 9.73 1.78
N HIS A 88 12.43 9.14 1.12
CA HIS A 88 13.01 7.85 1.53
C HIS A 88 13.69 7.88 2.92
N HIS A 89 14.06 9.06 3.45
CA HIS A 89 14.74 9.20 4.75
C HIS A 89 14.07 8.43 5.90
N GLY A 90 12.75 8.49 6.00
CA GLY A 90 12.00 7.92 7.12
C GLY A 90 11.77 6.42 7.01
N ILE A 91 11.85 5.85 5.80
CA ILE A 91 11.38 4.50 5.50
C ILE A 91 12.20 3.45 6.23
N ALA A 92 13.53 3.51 6.15
CA ALA A 92 14.39 2.53 6.82
C ALA A 92 14.25 2.56 8.35
N HIS A 93 14.07 3.75 8.94
CA HIS A 93 13.85 3.88 10.38
C HIS A 93 12.47 3.34 10.78
N LEU A 94 11.46 3.60 9.95
CA LEU A 94 10.11 3.08 10.14
C LEU A 94 10.12 1.54 10.14
N THR A 95 10.69 0.92 9.11
CA THR A 95 10.86 -0.54 9.03
C THR A 95 11.59 -1.10 10.25
N ALA A 96 12.71 -0.48 10.66
CA ALA A 96 13.45 -0.93 11.85
C ALA A 96 12.62 -0.83 13.14
N SER A 97 11.80 0.22 13.26
CA SER A 97 10.91 0.41 14.40
C SER A 97 9.79 -0.62 14.42
N GLU A 98 9.21 -0.98 13.27
CA GLU A 98 8.18 -2.00 13.16
C GLU A 98 8.72 -3.39 13.49
N ILE A 99 9.93 -3.73 13.02
CA ILE A 99 10.61 -4.99 13.35
C ILE A 99 10.77 -5.13 14.87
N ASP A 100 11.33 -4.11 15.53
CA ASP A 100 11.56 -4.13 16.98
C ASP A 100 10.24 -4.15 17.76
N ARG A 101 9.27 -3.31 17.35
CA ARG A 101 8.05 -3.09 18.13
C ARG A 101 7.03 -4.23 18.01
N PHE A 102 6.98 -4.88 16.85
CA PHE A 102 6.00 -5.91 16.53
C PHE A 102 6.60 -7.32 16.41
N ASP A 103 7.91 -7.47 16.62
CA ASP A 103 8.61 -8.77 16.54
C ASP A 103 8.45 -9.42 15.16
N VAL A 104 8.65 -8.59 14.12
CA VAL A 104 8.56 -9.04 12.73
C VAL A 104 9.81 -9.83 12.36
N ASP A 105 9.59 -10.99 11.76
CA ASP A 105 10.65 -11.86 11.26
C ASP A 105 10.32 -12.39 9.84
N ALA A 106 11.24 -13.17 9.26
CA ALA A 106 11.06 -13.78 7.94
C ALA A 106 9.90 -14.80 7.86
N THR A 107 9.36 -15.24 9.00
CA THR A 107 8.17 -16.13 9.05
C THR A 107 6.86 -15.35 9.13
N SER A 108 6.95 -14.02 9.29
CA SER A 108 5.80 -13.14 9.43
C SER A 108 5.05 -12.99 8.11
N ARG A 109 3.73 -12.94 8.23
CA ARG A 109 2.73 -12.77 7.18
C ARG A 109 1.87 -11.56 7.55
N VAL A 110 2.07 -10.46 6.83
CA VAL A 110 1.41 -9.17 7.05
C VAL A 110 0.26 -9.04 6.07
N LEU A 111 -0.93 -8.68 6.56
CA LEU A 111 -2.08 -8.40 5.70
C LEU A 111 -1.96 -7.00 5.08
N GLN A 112 -2.08 -6.90 3.75
CA GLN A 112 -2.28 -5.62 3.06
C GLN A 112 -3.77 -5.22 3.14
N PHE A 113 -4.19 -4.69 4.29
CA PHE A 113 -5.59 -4.32 4.54
C PHE A 113 -5.89 -2.91 4.02
N SER A 114 -4.96 -1.99 4.21
CA SER A 114 -5.17 -0.58 3.94
C SER A 114 -5.12 -0.29 2.45
N SER A 115 -6.06 0.54 1.99
CA SER A 115 -6.05 1.03 0.61
C SER A 115 -4.69 1.70 0.31
N PRO A 116 -4.09 1.46 -0.88
CA PRO A 116 -2.83 2.08 -1.30
C PRO A 116 -2.84 3.62 -1.33
N SER A 117 -4.03 4.23 -1.22
CA SER A 117 -4.20 5.68 -1.13
C SER A 117 -4.12 6.22 0.30
N PHE A 118 -3.83 5.39 1.30
CA PHE A 118 -3.59 5.78 2.70
C PHE A 118 -2.19 5.33 3.14
N ASP A 119 -1.56 6.11 4.02
CA ASP A 119 -0.20 5.85 4.50
C ASP A 119 -0.07 4.57 5.34
N ALA A 120 -1.15 4.09 5.95
CA ALA A 120 -1.21 2.78 6.58
C ALA A 120 -0.81 1.62 5.62
N SER A 121 -1.07 1.76 4.33
CA SER A 121 -0.61 0.78 3.33
C SER A 121 0.92 0.72 3.20
N VAL A 122 1.61 1.84 3.46
CA VAL A 122 3.06 1.93 3.45
C VAL A 122 3.64 1.25 4.70
N LEU A 123 2.97 1.36 5.86
CA LEU A 123 3.32 0.61 7.06
C LEU A 123 3.28 -0.90 6.78
N GLU A 124 2.21 -1.39 6.15
CA GLU A 124 2.05 -2.80 5.80
C GLU A 124 3.17 -3.30 4.86
N VAL A 125 3.57 -2.49 3.88
CA VAL A 125 4.69 -2.80 2.97
C VAL A 125 6.04 -2.76 3.69
N CYS A 126 6.26 -1.79 4.58
CA CYS A 126 7.50 -1.67 5.37
C CYS A 126 7.66 -2.85 6.34
N MET A 127 6.58 -3.20 7.05
CA MET A 127 6.50 -4.33 7.96
C MET A 127 6.65 -5.68 7.24
N SER A 128 6.47 -5.73 5.92
CA SER A 128 6.58 -6.97 5.15
C SER A 128 7.82 -7.02 4.27
N LEU A 129 7.73 -6.46 3.06
CA LEU A 129 8.72 -6.61 2.01
C LEU A 129 10.08 -6.06 2.43
N LEU A 130 10.10 -4.95 3.17
CA LEU A 130 11.35 -4.34 3.63
C LEU A 130 11.91 -5.02 4.89
N ALA A 131 11.07 -5.73 5.65
CA ALA A 131 11.48 -6.56 6.79
C ALA A 131 11.86 -8.01 6.39
N GLY A 132 11.71 -8.38 5.12
CA GLY A 132 11.97 -9.73 4.62
C GLY A 132 10.88 -10.75 4.92
N SER A 133 9.66 -10.30 5.21
CA SER A 133 8.49 -11.13 5.49
C SER A 133 7.51 -11.16 4.29
N ALA A 134 6.43 -11.93 4.39
CA ALA A 134 5.42 -12.01 3.34
C ALA A 134 4.35 -10.91 3.48
N LEU A 135 4.04 -10.24 2.36
CA LEU A 135 2.83 -9.41 2.23
C LEU A 135 1.70 -10.24 1.62
N VAL A 136 0.56 -10.30 2.29
CA VAL A 136 -0.65 -11.01 1.82
C VAL A 136 -1.63 -9.98 1.28
N VAL A 137 -1.82 -9.98 -0.04
CA VAL A 137 -2.73 -9.07 -0.75
C VAL A 137 -4.08 -9.76 -0.94
N PRO A 138 -5.17 -9.20 -0.39
CA PRO A 138 -6.53 -9.70 -0.61
C PRO A 138 -6.94 -9.56 -2.07
N THR A 139 -7.85 -10.43 -2.52
CA THR A 139 -8.43 -10.35 -3.88
C THR A 139 -9.68 -9.48 -3.95
N THR A 140 -10.18 -8.99 -2.81
CA THR A 140 -11.42 -8.23 -2.69
C THR A 140 -11.14 -6.84 -2.14
N ASP A 141 -11.91 -5.85 -2.61
CA ASP A 141 -11.71 -4.45 -2.25
C ASP A 141 -12.21 -4.10 -0.84
N VAL A 142 -13.14 -4.90 -0.30
CA VAL A 142 -13.78 -4.65 0.99
C VAL A 142 -13.63 -5.88 1.88
N LEU A 143 -12.84 -5.74 2.95
CA LEU A 143 -12.62 -6.78 3.94
C LEU A 143 -13.32 -6.44 5.24
N ALA A 144 -14.35 -7.21 5.55
CA ALA A 144 -15.10 -7.13 6.79
C ALA A 144 -15.73 -8.50 7.10
N GLY A 145 -16.29 -8.66 8.29
CA GLY A 145 -17.12 -9.81 8.62
C GLY A 145 -16.40 -11.15 8.57
N GLU A 146 -17.15 -12.16 8.16
CA GLU A 146 -16.67 -13.53 7.95
C GLU A 146 -15.54 -13.63 6.93
N GLU A 147 -15.53 -12.76 5.91
CA GLU A 147 -14.51 -12.78 4.86
C GLU A 147 -13.14 -12.36 5.41
N LEU A 148 -13.10 -11.28 6.20
CA LEU A 148 -11.88 -10.87 6.88
C LEU A 148 -11.44 -11.95 7.88
N GLY A 149 -12.34 -12.49 8.70
CA GLY A 149 -12.01 -13.57 9.63
C GLY A 149 -11.44 -14.81 8.94
N SER A 150 -12.04 -15.23 7.85
CA SER A 150 -11.59 -16.39 7.06
C SER A 150 -10.24 -16.13 6.43
N LEU A 151 -10.01 -14.95 5.85
CA LEU A 151 -8.70 -14.58 5.30
C LEU A 151 -7.61 -14.59 6.38
N LEU A 152 -7.88 -14.03 7.56
CA LEU A 152 -6.94 -14.02 8.68
C LEU A 152 -6.53 -15.45 9.05
N ALA A 153 -7.48 -16.39 9.11
CA ALA A 153 -7.23 -17.78 9.47
C ALA A 153 -6.56 -18.58 8.33
N GLU A 154 -7.15 -18.58 7.13
CA GLU A 154 -6.70 -19.38 5.99
C GLU A 154 -5.33 -18.96 5.48
N ALA A 155 -5.08 -17.64 5.40
CA ALA A 155 -3.78 -17.12 5.01
C ALA A 155 -2.77 -17.11 6.16
N ARG A 156 -3.15 -17.59 7.35
CA ARG A 156 -2.32 -17.67 8.56
C ARG A 156 -1.65 -16.31 8.85
N ILE A 157 -2.46 -15.27 8.88
CA ILE A 157 -1.97 -13.91 9.11
C ILE A 157 -1.37 -13.82 10.51
N THR A 158 -0.19 -13.22 10.58
CA THR A 158 0.54 -13.02 11.84
C THR A 158 0.46 -11.57 12.32
N HIS A 159 0.36 -10.62 11.38
CA HIS A 159 0.40 -9.19 11.61
C HIS A 159 -0.67 -8.50 10.76
N ALA A 160 -1.45 -7.60 11.34
CA ALA A 160 -2.40 -6.79 10.58
C ALA A 160 -2.60 -5.42 11.22
N LEU A 161 -2.85 -4.42 10.38
CA LEU A 161 -3.42 -3.14 10.77
C LEU A 161 -4.89 -3.12 10.32
N ILE A 162 -5.83 -3.06 11.25
CA ILE A 162 -7.26 -3.17 10.95
C ILE A 162 -7.99 -1.97 11.57
N SER A 163 -8.92 -1.36 10.83
CA SER A 163 -9.74 -0.29 11.38
C SER A 163 -10.68 -0.82 12.48
N PRO A 164 -11.01 0.00 13.49
CA PRO A 164 -11.96 -0.39 14.54
C PRO A 164 -13.27 -0.96 13.98
N MET A 165 -13.84 -0.32 12.95
CA MET A 165 -15.09 -0.76 12.35
C MET A 165 -14.98 -2.13 11.67
N ALA A 166 -13.90 -2.37 10.91
CA ALA A 166 -13.69 -3.65 10.25
C ALA A 166 -13.43 -4.76 11.27
N LEU A 167 -12.61 -4.48 12.29
CA LEU A 167 -12.31 -5.42 13.36
C LEU A 167 -13.57 -5.84 14.13
N ALA A 168 -14.42 -4.87 14.51
CA ALA A 168 -15.67 -5.13 15.24
C ALA A 168 -16.68 -5.97 14.44
N SER A 169 -16.54 -6.03 13.11
CA SER A 169 -17.41 -6.84 12.26
C SER A 169 -16.99 -8.32 12.19
N VAL A 170 -15.74 -8.66 12.57
CA VAL A 170 -15.21 -10.02 12.47
C VAL A 170 -15.87 -10.91 13.54
N PRO A 171 -16.51 -12.03 13.16
CA PRO A 171 -17.04 -12.98 14.13
C PRO A 171 -15.89 -13.66 14.90
N PRO A 172 -16.16 -14.26 16.07
CA PRO A 172 -15.15 -15.03 16.79
C PRO A 172 -14.47 -16.07 15.88
N VAL A 173 -13.15 -15.95 15.74
CA VAL A 173 -12.32 -16.81 14.90
C VAL A 173 -11.04 -17.17 15.65
N GLU A 174 -10.60 -18.42 15.54
CA GLU A 174 -9.33 -18.86 16.10
C GLU A 174 -8.18 -18.50 15.16
N LEU A 175 -7.21 -17.75 15.66
CA LEU A 175 -6.04 -17.30 14.90
C LEU A 175 -4.75 -17.71 15.61
N PRO A 176 -4.40 -19.02 15.61
CA PRO A 176 -3.27 -19.54 16.41
C PRO A 176 -1.90 -19.01 15.98
N ASP A 177 -1.77 -18.53 14.74
CA ASP A 177 -0.55 -17.93 14.20
C ASP A 177 -0.46 -16.42 14.43
N PHE A 178 -1.52 -15.77 14.90
CA PHE A 178 -1.61 -14.32 14.99
C PHE A 178 -0.79 -13.78 16.16
N ARG A 179 0.05 -12.78 15.88
CA ARG A 179 1.06 -12.26 16.82
C ARG A 179 0.80 -10.80 17.20
N SER A 180 0.48 -9.95 16.23
CA SER A 180 0.37 -8.51 16.45
C SER A 180 -0.81 -7.90 15.69
N LEU A 181 -1.66 -7.19 16.43
CA LEU A 181 -2.76 -6.39 15.88
C LEU A 181 -2.49 -4.92 16.15
N VAL A 182 -2.48 -4.12 15.08
CA VAL A 182 -2.54 -2.67 15.18
C VAL A 182 -3.97 -2.24 14.87
N VAL A 183 -4.58 -1.48 15.77
CA VAL A 183 -5.91 -0.91 15.54
C VAL A 183 -5.74 0.60 15.33
N GLY A 184 -6.21 1.11 14.19
CA GLY A 184 -5.98 2.50 13.81
C GLY A 184 -6.75 2.95 12.59
N GLY A 185 -6.60 4.21 12.21
CA GLY A 185 -7.32 4.84 11.09
C GLY A 185 -8.63 5.52 11.47
N GLU A 186 -9.19 5.21 12.64
CA GLU A 186 -10.40 5.84 13.19
C GLU A 186 -10.30 5.99 14.72
N ALA A 187 -11.23 6.74 15.32
CA ALA A 187 -11.34 6.82 16.77
C ALA A 187 -11.68 5.43 17.35
N THR A 188 -10.84 4.96 18.26
CA THR A 188 -10.99 3.63 18.89
C THR A 188 -11.65 3.78 20.26
N GLY A 189 -12.79 3.10 20.47
CA GLY A 189 -13.44 3.00 21.78
C GLY A 189 -12.75 1.96 22.67
N ALA A 190 -12.93 2.05 23.99
CA ALA A 190 -12.31 1.11 24.94
C ALA A 190 -12.94 -0.30 24.92
N ASP A 191 -14.09 -0.46 24.27
CA ASP A 191 -14.89 -1.70 24.26
C ASP A 191 -14.54 -2.64 23.09
N LEU A 192 -13.51 -2.28 22.29
CA LEU A 192 -13.12 -2.93 21.04
C LEU A 192 -11.89 -3.82 21.21
#